data_AF-A0A251TVT7-F1
#
_entry.id   AF-A0A251TVT7-F1
#
_cell.length_a   1.000
_cell.length_b   1.000
_cell.length_c   1.000
_cell.angle_alpha   90.00
_cell.angle_beta   90.00
_cell.angle_gamma   90.00
#
_symmetry.space_group_name_H-M   'P 1'
#
loop_
_entity.id
_entity.type
_entity.pdbx_description
1 polymer ?
#
loop_
_entity_poly.entity_id
_entity_poly.type
_entity_poly.pdbx_seq_one_letter_code
_entity_poly.pdbx_strand_id
1 'polypeptide(L)' 'MLQNKVVDQHQRGAANGLAMTLQAIASAIGPTCGRALLSWSLKRQNAAFLPGAQMIFFILNVIEGLGVLSTFKPFLITNP' A
#
# COMPACT_ATOMS: atom_id res chain seq x y z
N MET A 1 -25.12 3.88 16.24
CA MET A 1 -24.83 3.55 14.82
C MET A 1 -23.93 4.65 14.27
N LEU A 2 -22.66 4.37 14.01
CA LEU A 2 -21.72 5.33 13.44
C LEU A 2 -22.09 5.53 11.96
N GLN A 3 -22.96 6.50 11.68
CA GLN A 3 -23.34 6.79 10.30
C GLN A 3 -22.25 7.66 9.67
N ASN A 4 -21.49 7.07 8.74
CA ASN A 4 -20.60 7.83 7.88
C ASN A 4 -21.45 8.87 7.11
N LYS A 5 -21.30 10.16 7.44
CA LYS A 5 -22.05 11.28 6.83
C LYS A 5 -21.53 11.69 5.44
N VAL A 6 -20.52 10.99 4.93
CA VAL A 6 -19.84 11.35 3.67
C VAL A 6 -20.62 10.88 2.42
N VAL A 7 -21.57 9.93 2.53
CA VAL A 7 -22.28 9.36 1.37
C VAL A 7 -23.75 9.09 1.66
N ASP A 8 -24.62 9.49 0.73
CA ASP A 8 -26.08 9.22 0.73
C ASP A 8 -26.39 7.72 0.83
N GLN A 9 -27.43 7.38 1.60
CA GLN A 9 -27.78 5.99 1.95
C GLN A 9 -27.96 5.08 0.73
N HIS A 10 -28.42 5.62 -0.40
CA HIS A 10 -28.61 4.90 -1.67
C HIS A 10 -27.30 4.45 -2.33
N GLN A 11 -26.19 5.18 -2.15
CA GLN A 11 -24.91 4.87 -2.81
C GLN A 11 -23.97 4.03 -1.95
N ARG A 12 -24.34 3.72 -0.71
CA ARG A 12 -23.49 2.92 0.22
C ARG A 12 -23.24 1.50 -0.27
N GLY A 13 -24.21 0.88 -0.94
CA GLY A 13 -24.04 -0.46 -1.53
C GLY A 13 -22.98 -0.47 -2.64
N ALA A 14 -23.05 0.50 -3.55
CA ALA A 14 -22.07 0.65 -4.64
C ALA A 14 -20.69 1.09 -4.12
N ALA A 15 -20.64 2.04 -3.19
CA ALA A 15 -19.38 2.51 -2.59
C ALA A 15 -18.68 1.40 -1.79
N ASN A 16 -19.42 0.62 -1.00
CA ASN A 16 -18.85 -0.53 -0.29
C ASN A 16 -18.43 -1.65 -1.25
N GLY A 17 -19.19 -1.88 -2.32
CA GLY A 17 -18.82 -2.85 -3.37
C GLY A 17 -17.53 -2.46 -4.09
N LEU A 18 -17.36 -1.18 -4.43
CA LEU A 18 -16.12 -0.66 -5.03
C LEU A 18 -14.95 -0.71 -4.05
N ALA A 19 -15.16 -0.32 -2.80
CA ALA A 19 -14.15 -0.41 -1.75
C ALA A 19 -13.70 -1.87 -1.53
N MET A 20 -14.65 -2.82 -1.50
CA MET A 20 -14.34 -4.25 -1.36
C MET A 20 -13.60 -4.80 -2.59
N THR A 21 -13.97 -4.37 -3.79
CA THR A 21 -13.28 -4.77 -5.03
C THR A 21 -11.84 -4.23 -5.04
N LEU A 22 -11.65 -2.95 -4.69
CA LEU A 22 -10.33 -2.33 -4.61
C LEU A 22 -9.47 -2.97 -3.52
N GLN A 23 -10.06 -3.25 -2.35
CA GLN A 23 -9.39 -3.96 -1.25
C GLN A 23 -8.98 -5.37 -1.67
N ALA A 24 -9.83 -6.12 -2.39
CA ALA A 24 -9.51 -7.46 -2.85
C ALA A 24 -8.36 -7.47 -3.87
N ILE A 25 -8.37 -6.51 -4.81
CA ILE A 25 -7.30 -6.34 -5.80
C ILE A 25 -5.98 -6.00 -5.08
N ALA A 26 -5.99 -5.02 -4.17
CA ALA A 26 -4.82 -4.65 -3.39
C ALA A 26 -4.30 -5.82 -2.54
N SER A 27 -5.21 -6.59 -1.94
CA SER A 27 -4.87 -7.76 -1.11
C SER A 27 -4.36 -8.96 -1.92
N ALA A 28 -4.61 -9.02 -3.23
CA ALA A 28 -4.02 -10.04 -4.11
C ALA A 28 -2.62 -9.62 -4.61
N ILE A 29 -2.45 -8.34 -4.93
CA ILE A 29 -1.21 -7.79 -5.46
C ILE A 29 -0.15 -7.68 -4.36
N GLY A 30 -0.52 -7.21 -3.17
CA GLY A 30 0.40 -7.01 -2.04
C GLY A 30 1.21 -8.27 -1.68
N PRO A 31 0.57 -9.43 -1.41
CA PRO A 31 1.26 -10.68 -1.13
C PRO A 31 2.08 -11.20 -2.32
N THR A 32 1.63 -10.97 -3.55
CA THR A 32 2.35 -11.41 -4.75
C THR A 32 3.63 -10.60 -4.95
N CYS A 33 3.55 -9.27 -4.86
CA CYS A 33 4.70 -8.37 -4.87
C CYS A 33 5.65 -8.66 -3.71
N GLY A 34 5.13 -8.85 -2.50
CA GLY A 34 5.94 -9.22 -1.33
C GLY A 34 6.68 -10.55 -1.52
N ARG A 35 6.02 -11.55 -2.11
CA ARG A 35 6.62 -12.85 -2.43
C ARG A 35 7.69 -12.76 -3.51
N ALA A 36 7.48 -11.95 -4.55
CA ALA A 36 8.47 -11.72 -5.59
C ALA A 36 9.72 -11.01 -5.04
N LEU A 37 9.53 -9.97 -4.22
CA LEU A 37 10.62 -9.26 -3.55
C LEU A 37 11.41 -10.18 -2.60
N LEU A 38 10.73 -11.03 -1.83
CA LEU A 38 11.38 -12.01 -0.96
C LEU A 38 12.19 -13.04 -1.77
N SER A 39 11.61 -13.58 -2.85
CA SER A 39 12.30 -14.54 -3.71
C SER A 39 13.56 -13.94 -4.36
N TRP A 40 13.46 -12.69 -4.84
CA TRP A 40 14.60 -11.96 -5.38
C TRP A 40 15.69 -11.69 -4.32
N SER A 41 15.28 -11.31 -3.12
CA SER A 41 16.17 -11.05 -1.99
C SER A 41 16.94 -12.31 -1.57
N LEU A 42 16.28 -13.48 -1.51
CA LEU A 42 16.92 -14.76 -1.22
C LEU A 42 18.00 -15.12 -2.26
N LYS A 43 17.81 -14.76 -3.53
CA LYS A 43 18.83 -14.94 -4.58
C LYS A 43 20.04 -14.00 -4.42
N ARG A 44 19.90 -12.90 -3.66
CA ARG A 44 20.89 -11.82 -3.51
C ARG A 44 21.65 -11.90 -2.17
N GLN A 45 21.70 -13.05 -1.51
CA GLN A 45 22.39 -13.17 -0.22
C GLN A 45 23.90 -12.92 -0.31
N ASN A 46 24.53 -13.18 -1.46
CA ASN A 46 25.98 -13.02 -1.63
C ASN A 46 26.41 -11.66 -2.23
N ALA A 47 25.59 -10.62 -2.10
CA ALA A 47 25.93 -9.30 -2.62
C ALA A 47 26.76 -8.49 -1.60
N ALA A 48 27.78 -7.77 -2.09
CA ALA A 48 28.66 -6.94 -1.26
C ALA A 48 27.99 -5.68 -0.67
N PHE A 49 26.84 -5.27 -1.21
CA PHE A 49 26.08 -4.11 -0.75
C PHE A 49 24.61 -4.47 -0.57
N LEU A 50 24.11 -4.31 0.66
CA LEU A 50 22.76 -4.65 1.12
C LEU A 50 22.32 -6.09 0.73
N PRO A 51 22.95 -7.13 1.31
CA PRO A 51 22.59 -8.52 1.07
C PRO A 51 21.18 -8.87 1.57
N GLY A 52 20.47 -9.64 0.77
CA GLY A 52 19.20 -10.29 1.13
C GLY A 52 18.23 -9.39 1.90
N ALA A 53 18.05 -9.68 3.19
CA ALA A 53 17.07 -9.03 4.05
C ALA A 53 17.29 -7.52 4.18
N GLN A 54 18.53 -7.04 4.18
CA GLN A 54 18.83 -5.61 4.29
C GLN A 54 18.26 -4.81 3.11
N MET A 55 18.26 -5.40 1.92
CA MET A 55 17.62 -4.79 0.75
C MET A 55 16.10 -4.71 0.88
N ILE A 56 15.47 -5.74 1.47
CA ILE A 56 14.02 -5.72 1.73
C ILE A 56 13.68 -4.58 2.69
N PHE A 57 14.40 -4.48 3.81
CA PHE A 57 14.17 -3.41 4.78
C PHE A 57 14.37 -2.03 4.17
N PHE A 58 15.40 -1.86 3.34
CA PHE A 58 15.63 -0.61 2.63
C PHE A 58 14.44 -0.23 1.73
N ILE A 59 13.97 -1.16 0.89
CA ILE A 59 12.82 -0.94 0.00
C ILE A 59 11.56 -0.60 0.81
N LEU A 60 11.29 -1.34 1.90
CA LEU A 60 10.14 -1.09 2.77
C LEU A 60 10.20 0.31 3.40
N ASN A 61 11.37 0.73 3.89
CA ASN A 61 11.56 2.06 4.48
C ASN A 61 11.38 3.18 3.44
N VAL A 62 11.79 2.96 2.18
CA VAL A 62 11.54 3.94 1.10
C VAL A 62 10.04 4.06 0.82
N ILE A 63 9.33 2.93 0.70
CA ILE A 63 7.87 2.93 0.47
C ILE A 63 7.14 3.60 1.63
N GLU A 64 7.51 3.28 2.87
CA GLU A 64 6.94 3.89 4.08
C GLU A 64 7.23 5.39 4.12
N GLY A 65 8.46 5.82 3.83
CA GLY A 65 8.82 7.24 3.72
C GLY A 65 7.99 7.99 2.68
N LEU A 66 7.73 7.38 1.52
CA LEU A 66 6.84 7.94 0.49
C LEU A 66 5.37 7.99 0.95
N GLY A 67 4.91 6.97 1.68
CA GLY A 67 3.56 6.94 2.25
C GLY A 67 3.35 8.03 3.32
N VAL A 68 4.33 8.21 4.20
CA VAL A 68 4.35 9.31 5.18
C VAL A 68 4.40 10.64 4.45
N LEU A 69 5.24 10.77 3.42
CA LEU A 69 5.33 11.99 2.62
C LEU A 69 3.97 12.35 1.98
N SER A 70 3.26 11.34 1.46
CA SER A 70 1.94 11.49 0.83
C SER A 70 0.85 11.93 1.81
N THR A 71 1.08 11.78 3.11
CA THR A 71 0.14 12.21 4.16
C THR A 71 0.29 13.70 4.51
N PHE A 72 1.36 14.37 4.06
CA PHE A 72 1.51 15.80 4.27
C PHE A 72 0.54 16.60 3.38
N LYS A 73 0.00 17.69 3.95
CA LYS A 73 -0.87 18.69 3.29
C LYS A 73 -0.50 19.08 1.85
N PRO A 74 0.77 19.26 1.45
CA PRO A 74 1.13 19.53 0.04
C PRO A 74 0.66 18.46 -0.97
N PHE A 75 0.42 17.22 -0.55
CA PHE A 75 -0.01 16.12 -1.43
C PHE A 75 -1.47 15.71 -1.21
N LEU A 76 -2.08 16.16 -0.11
CA LEU A 76 -3.51 16.03 0.12
C LEU A 76 -4.22 17.10 -0.73
N ILE A 77 -4.84 16.69 -1.83
CA ILE A 77 -5.69 17.55 -2.66
C ILE A 77 -6.74 18.20 -1.74
N THR A 78 -6.50 19.47 -1.41
CA THR A 78 -7.48 20.35 -0.79
C THR A 78 -7.99 21.21 -1.93
N ASN A 79 -9.03 20.75 -2.62
CA ASN A 79 -9.80 21.64 -3.48
C ASN A 79 -10.60 22.58 -2.56
N PRO A 80 -10.67 23.88 -2.87
CA PRO A 80 -11.49 24.85 -2.14
C PRO A 80 -12.99 24.52 -2.22
#